data_AF-A0A2V1GV34-F1
#
_entry.id   AF-A0A2V1GV34-F1
#
_cell.length_a   1.000
_cell.length_b   1.000
_cell.length_c   1.000
_cell.angle_alpha   90.00
_cell.angle_beta   90.00
_cell.angle_gamma   90.00
#
_symmetry.space_group_name_H-M   'P 1'
#
loop_
_entity.id
_entity.type
_entity.pdbx_description
1 polymer ?
#
loop_
_entity_poly.entity_id
_entity_poly.type
_entity_poly.pdbx_seq_one_letter_code
_entity_poly.pdbx_strand_id
1 'polypeptide(L)'
;MNALYDFQRWYYFEYAGCHALDEHKAEQHYYQNGGEIRNYPGEWEVWKTYFSDIDLYAYKPVKASDNFARPMDFCRVDAAGKQLNISQLITIDEIIKFSNQNPEYFEHREAIERHKPDRLDTMNADKAELPAAVTWFDACMYLSFLEKKHGLPLRLLKLDEYRAIREECSAGDGTEDSSLLEYCDDKGKQYGARPPYMAESDFQALTCKYTEEPKFLEHTSGLKFVDSDRFCEWLNENPYGMEAIAIRSRSLLSARGSANVERDLFPAWSTGKYHYCKIGFRVCYELA
;
A
#
# COMPACT_ATOMS: atom_id res chain seq x y z
N MET A 1 -3.93 -7.61 11.82
CA MET A 1 -4.44 -6.24 11.54
C MET A 1 -4.74 -5.43 12.82
N ASN A 2 -4.41 -4.12 12.91
CA ASN A 2 -4.88 -3.23 14.00
C ASN A 2 -6.33 -2.78 13.71
N ALA A 3 -7.14 -2.51 14.74
CA ALA A 3 -8.54 -2.11 14.63
C ALA A 3 -8.79 -0.91 13.71
N LEU A 4 -7.91 0.10 13.73
CA LEU A 4 -8.05 1.27 12.86
C LEU A 4 -7.87 0.92 11.37
N TYR A 5 -6.92 0.04 11.07
CA TYR A 5 -6.66 -0.42 9.71
C TYR A 5 -7.83 -1.25 9.18
N ASP A 6 -8.36 -2.15 10.00
CA ASP A 6 -9.54 -2.95 9.62
C ASP A 6 -10.77 -2.06 9.40
N PHE A 7 -10.96 -1.04 10.25
CA PHE A 7 -12.02 -0.06 10.08
C PHE A 7 -11.88 0.73 8.77
N GLN A 8 -10.69 1.25 8.46
CA GLN A 8 -10.44 1.96 7.21
C GLN A 8 -10.83 1.10 6.00
N ARG A 9 -10.41 -0.17 5.99
CA ARG A 9 -10.79 -1.14 4.95
C ARG A 9 -12.31 -1.30 4.86
N TRP A 10 -12.99 -1.59 5.98
CA TRP A 10 -14.45 -1.72 6.00
C TRP A 10 -15.13 -0.46 5.47
N TYR A 11 -14.70 0.71 5.91
CA TYR A 11 -15.27 2.01 5.54
C TYR A 11 -15.12 2.33 4.04
N TYR A 12 -14.01 1.94 3.42
CA TYR A 12 -13.80 2.15 2.00
C TYR A 12 -14.49 1.13 1.11
N PHE A 13 -14.53 -0.14 1.49
CA PHE A 13 -14.93 -1.22 0.57
C PHE A 13 -16.24 -1.92 0.91
N GLU A 14 -16.62 -1.95 2.18
CA GLU A 14 -17.78 -2.71 2.66
C GLU A 14 -18.94 -1.78 3.04
N TYR A 15 -18.63 -0.55 3.45
CA TYR A 15 -19.63 0.43 3.84
C TYR A 15 -20.32 1.05 2.62
N ALA A 16 -21.60 0.71 2.46
CA ALA A 16 -22.46 1.19 1.37
C ALA A 16 -23.34 2.40 1.75
N GLY A 17 -23.09 3.02 2.92
CA GLY A 17 -23.85 4.18 3.37
C GLY A 17 -23.40 5.49 2.72
N CYS A 18 -23.89 6.61 3.25
CA CYS A 18 -23.54 7.93 2.71
C CYS A 18 -22.37 8.50 3.49
N HIS A 19 -21.15 8.29 3.00
CA HIS A 19 -19.90 8.74 3.63
C HIS A 19 -20.01 10.17 4.18
N ALA A 20 -20.30 11.16 3.34
CA ALA A 20 -20.35 12.56 3.77
C ALA A 20 -21.36 12.84 4.91
N LEU A 21 -22.53 12.19 4.86
CA LEU A 21 -23.54 12.36 5.90
C LEU A 21 -23.10 11.71 7.20
N ASP A 22 -22.57 10.50 7.13
CA ASP A 22 -22.22 9.73 8.32
C ASP A 22 -20.87 10.15 8.93
N GLU A 23 -19.94 10.70 8.15
CA GLU A 23 -18.76 11.46 8.64
C GLU A 23 -19.22 12.66 9.47
N HIS A 24 -20.18 13.43 8.96
CA HIS A 24 -20.73 14.57 9.69
C HIS A 24 -21.42 14.15 10.99
N LYS A 25 -22.18 13.05 10.97
CA LYS A 25 -22.80 12.51 12.19
C LYS A 25 -21.78 11.99 13.19
N ALA A 26 -20.69 11.36 12.72
CA ALA A 26 -19.62 10.90 13.58
C ALA A 26 -18.96 12.06 14.34
N GLU A 27 -18.71 13.18 13.64
CA GLU A 27 -18.24 14.41 14.28
C GLU A 27 -19.22 14.91 15.34
N GLN A 28 -20.51 15.02 15.00
CA GLN A 28 -21.53 15.44 15.95
C GLN A 28 -21.58 14.52 17.18
N HIS A 29 -21.51 13.21 16.96
CA HIS A 29 -21.51 12.19 18.01
C HIS A 29 -20.31 12.33 18.94
N TYR A 30 -19.10 12.59 18.42
CA TYR A 30 -17.91 12.82 19.25
C TYR A 30 -18.10 14.02 20.19
N TYR A 31 -18.54 15.17 19.67
CA TYR A 31 -18.74 16.36 20.49
C TYR A 31 -19.92 16.23 21.45
N GLN A 32 -21.00 15.56 21.06
CA GLN A 32 -22.15 15.31 21.94
C GLN A 32 -21.82 14.39 23.11
N ASN A 33 -20.86 13.47 22.95
CA ASN A 33 -20.39 12.58 24.00
C ASN A 33 -19.23 13.16 24.84
N GLY A 34 -19.05 14.49 24.81
CA GLY A 34 -18.05 15.19 25.64
C GLY A 34 -16.65 15.23 25.06
N GLY A 35 -16.48 14.88 23.79
CA GLY A 35 -15.25 15.13 23.05
C GLY A 35 -14.97 16.63 22.92
N GLU A 36 -13.71 17.02 22.98
CA GLU A 36 -13.28 18.40 22.81
C GLU A 36 -12.24 18.52 21.70
N ILE A 37 -11.95 19.76 21.27
CA ILE A 37 -11.00 19.99 20.18
C ILE A 37 -9.55 19.67 20.60
N ARG A 38 -9.23 19.87 21.89
CA ARG A 38 -7.86 19.69 22.44
C ARG A 38 -7.44 18.23 22.57
N ASN A 39 -8.40 17.31 22.60
CA ASN A 39 -8.19 15.87 22.71
C ASN A 39 -8.75 15.13 21.48
N TYR A 40 -8.96 15.84 20.37
CA TYR A 40 -9.49 15.27 19.14
C TYR A 40 -8.54 14.17 18.63
N PRO A 41 -8.99 12.90 18.57
CA PRO A 41 -8.10 11.77 18.30
C PRO A 41 -7.80 11.60 16.80
N GLY A 42 -8.44 12.39 15.94
CA GLY A 42 -8.39 12.27 14.48
C GLY A 42 -9.69 11.69 13.93
N GLU A 43 -10.01 12.08 12.69
CA GLU A 43 -11.27 11.74 12.00
C GLU A 43 -11.53 10.23 12.01
N TRP A 44 -10.53 9.41 11.69
CA TRP A 44 -10.69 7.96 11.63
C TRP A 44 -11.03 7.30 12.96
N GLU A 45 -10.48 7.79 14.07
CA GLU A 45 -10.80 7.29 15.40
C GLU A 45 -12.21 7.73 15.82
N VAL A 46 -12.60 8.95 15.46
CA VAL A 46 -13.97 9.47 15.65
C VAL A 46 -14.97 8.62 14.86
N TRP A 47 -14.71 8.39 13.58
CA TRP A 47 -15.58 7.61 12.71
C TRP A 47 -15.67 6.16 13.19
N LYS A 48 -14.54 5.51 13.47
CA LYS A 48 -14.51 4.13 13.99
C LYS A 48 -15.37 3.99 15.24
N THR A 49 -15.22 4.93 16.19
CA THR A 49 -16.00 4.94 17.42
C THR A 49 -17.49 5.09 17.13
N TYR A 50 -17.87 6.09 16.32
CA TYR A 50 -19.27 6.29 15.93
C TYR A 50 -19.88 5.05 15.26
N PHE A 51 -19.21 4.48 14.26
CA PHE A 51 -19.72 3.30 13.55
C PHE A 51 -19.79 2.06 14.42
N SER A 52 -18.92 1.93 15.43
CA SER A 52 -19.05 0.90 16.46
C SER A 52 -20.21 1.15 17.42
N ASP A 53 -20.43 2.39 17.85
CA ASP A 53 -21.51 2.73 18.77
C ASP A 53 -22.91 2.53 18.17
N ILE A 54 -23.05 2.65 16.84
CA ILE A 54 -24.30 2.39 16.13
C ILE A 54 -24.41 0.94 15.59
N ASP A 55 -23.53 0.04 16.05
CA ASP A 55 -23.49 -1.37 15.68
C ASP A 55 -23.33 -1.65 14.17
N LEU A 56 -22.82 -0.69 13.40
CA LEU A 56 -22.52 -0.88 11.97
C LEU A 56 -21.12 -1.46 11.74
N TYR A 57 -20.19 -1.28 12.68
CA TYR A 57 -18.84 -1.80 12.61
C TYR A 57 -18.40 -2.49 13.91
N ALA A 58 -17.89 -3.72 13.80
CA ALA A 58 -17.31 -4.43 14.92
C ALA A 58 -15.97 -5.05 14.53
N TYR A 59 -14.90 -4.61 15.19
CA TYR A 59 -13.58 -5.17 14.98
C TYR A 59 -13.50 -6.62 15.47
N LYS A 60 -13.07 -7.53 14.59
CA LYS A 60 -12.83 -8.94 14.91
C LYS A 60 -11.35 -9.24 14.76
N PRO A 61 -10.57 -9.29 15.86
CA PRO A 61 -9.15 -9.58 15.76
C PRO A 61 -8.95 -11.01 15.23
N VAL A 62 -8.25 -11.12 14.11
CA VAL A 62 -7.70 -12.41 13.66
C VAL A 62 -6.51 -12.72 14.56
N LYS A 63 -6.58 -13.82 15.30
CA LYS A 63 -5.41 -14.37 16.01
C LYS A 63 -4.79 -15.42 15.12
N ALA A 64 -3.45 -15.42 15.02
CA ALA A 64 -2.76 -16.53 14.38
C ALA A 64 -3.15 -17.82 15.09
N SER A 65 -3.75 -18.76 14.36
CA SER A 65 -3.94 -20.12 14.86
C SER A 65 -2.62 -20.88 14.80
N ASP A 66 -2.42 -21.94 15.59
CA ASP A 66 -1.18 -22.74 15.50
C ASP A 66 -1.08 -23.59 14.21
N ASN A 67 -2.20 -23.76 13.47
CA ASN A 67 -2.32 -24.62 12.29
C ASN A 67 -2.71 -23.84 11.02
N PHE A 68 -2.09 -22.69 10.77
CA PHE A 68 -2.32 -21.91 9.54
C PHE A 68 -1.52 -22.46 8.35
N ALA A 69 -2.15 -22.45 7.17
CA ALA A 69 -1.44 -22.66 5.92
C ALA A 69 -0.79 -21.33 5.50
N ARG A 70 0.54 -21.28 5.41
CA ARG A 70 1.25 -20.08 4.93
C ARG A 70 0.81 -19.74 3.51
N PRO A 71 0.38 -18.50 3.22
CA PRO A 71 -0.02 -18.10 1.87
C PRO A 71 1.15 -18.07 0.88
N MET A 72 2.36 -17.87 1.39
CA MET A 72 3.60 -17.72 0.62
C MET A 72 4.81 -17.95 1.52
N ASP A 73 6.01 -17.86 0.95
CA ASP A 73 7.25 -17.89 1.70
C ASP A 73 7.48 -16.59 2.47
N PHE A 74 7.97 -16.73 3.69
CA PHE A 74 8.31 -15.61 4.58
C PHE A 74 9.72 -15.75 5.12
N CYS A 75 10.47 -14.65 5.13
CA CYS A 75 11.73 -14.50 5.83
C CYS A 75 11.46 -14.04 7.26
N ARG A 76 12.08 -14.70 8.25
CA ARG A 76 12.03 -14.27 9.65
C ARG A 76 13.11 -13.20 9.88
N VAL A 77 12.72 -12.06 10.46
CA VAL A 77 13.61 -10.94 10.72
C VAL A 77 13.32 -10.37 12.11
N ASP A 78 14.37 -10.12 12.88
CA ASP A 78 14.26 -9.37 14.13
C ASP A 78 14.50 -7.89 13.83
N ALA A 79 13.46 -7.05 13.96
CA ALA A 79 13.50 -5.64 13.61
C ALA A 79 12.60 -4.81 14.54
N ALA A 80 13.04 -3.59 14.88
CA ALA A 80 12.31 -2.69 15.80
C ALA A 80 11.91 -3.36 17.13
N GLY A 81 12.76 -4.26 17.66
CA GLY A 81 12.51 -4.99 18.91
C GLY A 81 11.44 -6.08 18.81
N LYS A 82 11.05 -6.46 17.60
CA LYS A 82 10.05 -7.49 17.31
C LYS A 82 10.60 -8.55 16.40
N GLN A 83 9.92 -9.68 16.38
CA GLN A 83 10.19 -10.75 15.42
C GLN A 83 9.09 -10.82 14.37
N LEU A 84 9.46 -10.50 13.13
CA LEU A 84 8.56 -10.38 12.00
C LEU A 84 8.77 -11.53 11.03
N ASN A 85 7.68 -12.03 10.45
CA ASN A 85 7.71 -12.87 9.27
C ASN A 85 7.30 -12.00 8.08
N ILE A 86 8.18 -11.85 7.08
CA ILE A 86 8.03 -10.86 6.00
C ILE A 86 8.15 -11.56 4.64
N SER A 87 7.23 -11.30 3.73
CA SER A 87 7.27 -11.82 2.37
C SER A 87 8.32 -11.10 1.52
N GLN A 88 8.66 -11.70 0.37
CA GLN A 88 9.23 -10.91 -0.72
C GLN A 88 8.21 -9.89 -1.25
N LEU A 89 8.65 -9.01 -2.15
CA LEU A 89 7.73 -8.11 -2.86
C LEU A 89 6.65 -8.92 -3.55
N ILE A 90 5.41 -8.46 -3.43
CA ILE A 90 4.30 -9.06 -4.16
C ILE A 90 4.49 -8.80 -5.65
N THR A 91 4.44 -9.86 -6.44
CA THR A 91 4.72 -9.83 -7.87
C THR A 91 3.48 -9.49 -8.69
N ILE A 92 3.68 -9.12 -9.95
CA ILE A 92 2.59 -8.90 -10.91
C ILE A 92 1.72 -10.16 -11.05
N ASP A 93 2.33 -11.35 -11.10
CA ASP A 93 1.62 -12.63 -11.14
C ASP A 93 0.68 -12.84 -9.93
N GLU A 94 1.14 -12.49 -8.73
CA GLU A 94 0.32 -12.58 -7.51
C GLU A 94 -0.88 -11.63 -7.56
N ILE A 95 -0.72 -10.42 -8.09
CA ILE A 95 -1.82 -9.47 -8.29
C ILE A 95 -2.79 -9.95 -9.38
N ILE A 96 -2.30 -10.51 -10.48
CA ILE A 96 -3.15 -11.10 -11.53
C ILE A 96 -3.99 -12.25 -10.96
N LYS A 97 -3.38 -13.17 -10.20
CA LYS A 97 -4.09 -14.26 -9.51
C LYS A 97 -5.15 -13.73 -8.55
N PHE A 98 -4.80 -12.71 -7.76
CA PHE A 98 -5.74 -12.06 -6.84
C PHE A 98 -6.92 -11.44 -7.59
N SER A 99 -6.66 -10.76 -8.71
CA SER A 99 -7.69 -10.14 -9.55
C SER A 99 -8.66 -11.15 -10.13
N ASN A 100 -8.15 -12.24 -10.69
CA ASN A 100 -8.98 -13.33 -11.20
C ASN A 100 -9.85 -14.00 -10.11
N GLN A 101 -9.43 -13.96 -8.85
CA GLN A 101 -10.16 -14.54 -7.72
C GLN A 101 -11.14 -13.55 -7.06
N ASN A 102 -11.06 -12.25 -7.36
CA ASN A 102 -11.86 -11.20 -6.73
C ASN A 102 -12.40 -10.20 -7.78
N PRO A 103 -13.11 -10.65 -8.83
CA PRO A 103 -13.54 -9.77 -9.92
C PRO A 103 -14.43 -8.61 -9.45
N GLU A 104 -15.34 -8.86 -8.51
CA GLU A 104 -16.25 -7.84 -7.93
C GLU A 104 -15.48 -6.66 -7.34
N TYR A 105 -14.33 -6.92 -6.68
CA TYR A 105 -13.49 -5.85 -6.15
C TYR A 105 -12.96 -4.93 -7.26
N PHE A 106 -12.52 -5.50 -8.38
CA PHE A 106 -11.98 -4.72 -9.50
C PHE A 106 -13.07 -3.95 -10.24
N GLU A 107 -14.28 -4.50 -10.35
CA GLU A 107 -15.44 -3.76 -10.86
C GLU A 107 -15.76 -2.53 -9.98
N HIS A 108 -15.79 -2.70 -8.65
CA HIS A 108 -15.99 -1.59 -7.73
C HIS A 108 -14.87 -0.56 -7.79
N ARG A 109 -13.61 -1.03 -7.88
CA ARG A 109 -12.43 -0.16 -8.02
C ARG A 109 -12.52 0.75 -9.24
N GLU A 110 -12.97 0.23 -10.38
CA GLU A 110 -13.12 0.99 -11.62
C GLU A 110 -14.28 2.00 -11.58
N ALA A 111 -15.32 1.71 -10.78
CA ALA A 111 -16.49 2.57 -10.61
C ALA A 111 -16.24 3.79 -9.69
N ILE A 112 -15.09 3.89 -9.02
CA ILE A 112 -14.77 5.02 -8.15
C ILE A 112 -14.50 6.27 -9.00
N GLU A 113 -15.43 7.23 -8.98
CA GLU A 113 -15.27 8.51 -9.68
C GLU A 113 -14.39 9.51 -8.90
N ARG A 114 -14.52 9.55 -7.58
CA ARG A 114 -13.78 10.46 -6.71
C ARG A 114 -12.39 9.90 -6.43
N HIS A 115 -11.35 10.64 -6.83
CA HIS A 115 -9.95 10.18 -6.72
C HIS A 115 -9.72 8.86 -7.47
N LYS A 116 -10.18 8.83 -8.73
CA LYS A 116 -10.09 7.66 -9.62
C LYS A 116 -8.71 7.01 -9.52
N PRO A 117 -8.64 5.73 -9.11
CA PRO A 117 -7.36 5.08 -8.89
C PRO A 117 -6.63 4.84 -10.21
N ASP A 118 -5.30 4.83 -10.16
CA ASP A 118 -4.47 4.56 -11.34
C ASP A 118 -4.81 3.18 -11.93
N ARG A 119 -4.70 3.07 -13.25
CA ARG A 119 -4.91 1.83 -14.00
C ARG A 119 -3.82 0.79 -13.74
N LEU A 120 -4.16 -0.32 -13.08
CA LEU A 120 -3.18 -1.36 -12.73
C LEU A 120 -2.59 -2.06 -13.95
N ASP A 121 -3.39 -2.29 -15.00
CA ASP A 121 -2.94 -2.93 -16.23
C ASP A 121 -1.78 -2.15 -16.88
N THR A 122 -1.88 -0.83 -16.89
CA THR A 122 -0.82 0.04 -17.44
C THR A 122 0.42 0.14 -16.54
N MET A 123 0.26 -0.11 -15.25
CA MET A 123 1.36 -0.04 -14.27
C MET A 123 2.01 -1.41 -14.01
N ASN A 124 1.43 -2.49 -14.50
CA ASN A 124 1.87 -3.87 -14.30
C ASN A 124 1.97 -4.65 -15.62
N ALA A 125 2.35 -3.98 -16.71
CA ALA A 125 2.53 -4.60 -18.03
C ALA A 125 3.92 -5.23 -18.26
N ASP A 126 4.73 -5.31 -17.20
CA ASP A 126 6.04 -5.95 -17.21
C ASP A 126 5.93 -7.48 -17.07
N LYS A 127 7.09 -8.17 -17.01
CA LYS A 127 7.13 -9.61 -16.73
C LYS A 127 6.46 -9.95 -15.40
N ALA A 128 5.77 -11.08 -15.34
CA ALA A 128 4.89 -11.45 -14.24
C ALA A 128 5.65 -11.65 -12.90
N GLU A 129 6.93 -11.99 -12.95
CA GLU A 129 7.78 -12.22 -11.77
C GLU A 129 8.27 -10.92 -11.12
N LEU A 130 8.14 -9.78 -11.80
CA LEU A 130 8.62 -8.50 -11.29
C LEU A 130 7.67 -7.94 -10.22
N PRO A 131 8.17 -7.05 -9.34
CA PRO A 131 7.36 -6.41 -8.32
C PRO A 131 6.18 -5.63 -8.92
N ALA A 132 4.99 -5.86 -8.39
CA ALA A 132 3.79 -5.14 -8.79
C ALA A 132 3.79 -3.70 -8.26
N ALA A 133 3.10 -2.83 -9.00
CA ALA A 133 2.73 -1.48 -8.59
C ALA A 133 1.23 -1.43 -8.31
N VAL A 134 0.85 -1.04 -7.11
CA VAL A 134 -0.55 -1.03 -6.66
C VAL A 134 -0.85 0.23 -5.86
N THR A 135 -2.13 0.51 -5.65
CA THR A 135 -2.54 1.52 -4.66
C THR A 135 -2.44 0.96 -3.25
N TRP A 136 -2.43 1.83 -2.22
CA TRP A 136 -2.44 1.37 -0.84
C TRP A 136 -3.71 0.55 -0.53
N PHE A 137 -4.82 0.97 -1.12
CA PHE A 137 -6.13 0.31 -1.07
C PHE A 137 -6.11 -1.10 -1.68
N ASP A 138 -5.46 -1.27 -2.83
CA ASP A 138 -5.25 -2.58 -3.45
C ASP A 138 -4.43 -3.51 -2.53
N ALA A 139 -3.36 -3.00 -1.91
CA ALA A 139 -2.55 -3.76 -0.95
C ALA A 139 -3.37 -4.20 0.28
N CYS A 140 -4.24 -3.33 0.79
CA CYS A 140 -5.14 -3.65 1.90
C CYS A 140 -6.15 -4.75 1.57
N MET A 141 -6.72 -4.70 0.37
CA MET A 141 -7.68 -5.70 -0.10
C MET A 141 -7.00 -7.05 -0.35
N TYR A 142 -5.80 -7.05 -0.92
CA TYR A 142 -4.98 -8.25 -1.04
C TYR A 142 -4.67 -8.88 0.32
N LEU A 143 -4.27 -8.07 1.30
CA LEU A 143 -4.02 -8.53 2.67
C LEU A 143 -5.26 -9.17 3.29
N SER A 144 -6.41 -8.49 3.21
CA SER A 144 -7.66 -9.02 3.77
C SER A 144 -8.12 -10.31 3.10
N PHE A 145 -7.95 -10.42 1.78
CA PHE A 145 -8.20 -11.64 1.05
C PHE A 145 -7.35 -12.80 1.58
N LEU A 146 -6.05 -12.56 1.79
CA LEU A 146 -5.16 -13.57 2.36
C LEU A 146 -5.50 -13.88 3.83
N GLU A 147 -5.84 -12.89 4.66
CA GLU A 147 -6.25 -13.12 6.05
C GLU A 147 -7.49 -14.03 6.11
N LYS A 148 -8.52 -13.73 5.31
CA LYS A 148 -9.77 -14.53 5.24
C LYS A 148 -9.49 -15.96 4.80
N LYS A 149 -8.56 -16.14 3.86
CA LYS A 149 -8.23 -17.46 3.29
C LYS A 149 -7.30 -18.29 4.19
N HIS A 150 -6.40 -17.65 4.93
CA HIS A 150 -5.30 -18.32 5.64
C HIS A 150 -5.33 -18.18 7.16
N GLY A 151 -6.19 -17.32 7.72
CA GLY A 151 -6.33 -17.16 9.17
C GLY A 151 -5.09 -16.55 9.85
N LEU A 152 -4.36 -15.70 9.13
CA LEU A 152 -3.19 -14.98 9.63
C LEU A 152 -3.48 -13.49 9.86
N PRO A 153 -2.88 -12.84 10.86
CA PRO A 153 -3.05 -11.40 11.13
C PRO A 153 -2.11 -10.56 10.25
N LEU A 154 -2.27 -10.65 8.94
CA LEU A 154 -1.39 -10.00 7.96
C LEU A 154 -1.53 -8.47 7.98
N ARG A 155 -0.43 -7.78 7.70
CA ARG A 155 -0.37 -6.31 7.57
C ARG A 155 0.81 -5.89 6.71
N LEU A 156 0.85 -4.60 6.36
CA LEU A 156 2.06 -3.97 5.82
C LEU A 156 3.10 -3.75 6.94
N LEU A 157 4.36 -3.57 6.57
CA LEU A 157 5.40 -3.13 7.50
C LEU A 157 5.13 -1.71 7.98
N LYS A 158 5.50 -1.42 9.23
CA LYS A 158 5.54 -0.05 9.74
C LYS A 158 6.81 0.67 9.31
N LEU A 159 6.83 2.00 9.42
CA LEU A 159 7.99 2.81 9.04
C LEU A 159 9.26 2.49 9.85
N ASP A 160 9.14 2.36 11.15
CA ASP A 160 10.24 1.98 12.05
C ASP A 160 10.78 0.58 11.73
N GLU A 161 9.88 -0.38 11.51
CA GLU A 161 10.19 -1.75 11.10
C GLU A 161 10.93 -1.76 9.74
N TYR A 162 10.41 -1.04 8.75
CA TYR A 162 11.01 -0.97 7.42
C TYR A 162 12.42 -0.36 7.45
N ARG A 163 12.60 0.75 8.15
CA ARG A 163 13.92 1.40 8.29
C ARG A 163 14.93 0.48 8.97
N ALA A 164 14.55 -0.15 10.09
CA ALA A 164 15.44 -1.07 10.79
C ALA A 164 15.94 -2.22 9.88
N ILE A 165 15.05 -2.81 9.07
CA ILE A 165 15.44 -3.87 8.13
C ILE A 165 16.34 -3.34 7.02
N ARG A 166 16.04 -2.15 6.48
CA ARG A 166 16.80 -1.58 5.37
C ARG A 166 18.21 -1.14 5.77
N GLU A 167 18.40 -0.67 6.99
CA GLU A 167 19.71 -0.29 7.53
C GLU A 167 20.70 -1.48 7.55
N GLU A 168 20.21 -2.71 7.65
CA GLU A 168 21.01 -3.94 7.68
C GLU A 168 21.33 -4.52 6.29
N CYS A 169 20.77 -3.97 5.21
CA CYS A 169 21.10 -4.45 3.88
C CYS A 169 22.45 -3.91 3.40
N SER A 170 23.04 -4.60 2.42
CA SER A 170 24.26 -4.12 1.76
C SER A 170 24.08 -2.69 1.21
N ALA A 171 25.12 -1.85 1.32
CA ALA A 171 25.14 -0.57 0.64
C ALA A 171 25.05 -0.79 -0.88
N GLY A 172 24.18 -0.03 -1.55
CA GLY A 172 24.13 -0.03 -3.01
C GLY A 172 25.33 0.73 -3.59
N ASP A 173 25.92 0.21 -4.65
CA ASP A 173 27.04 0.85 -5.37
C ASP A 173 26.57 1.94 -6.36
N GLY A 174 25.25 2.21 -6.42
CA GLY A 174 24.60 2.99 -7.47
C GLY A 174 24.41 4.49 -7.18
N THR A 175 24.78 5.31 -8.16
CA THR A 175 24.24 6.68 -8.31
C THR A 175 22.73 6.64 -8.60
N GLU A 176 22.01 7.71 -8.25
CA GLU A 176 20.56 7.86 -8.43
C GLU A 176 20.08 7.41 -9.83
N ASP A 177 19.41 6.26 -9.91
CA ASP A 177 18.99 5.67 -11.18
C ASP A 177 17.69 6.33 -11.66
N SER A 178 17.86 7.43 -12.39
CA SER A 178 16.76 8.14 -13.04
C SER A 178 16.12 7.36 -14.20
N SER A 179 16.69 6.23 -14.61
CA SER A 179 16.34 5.50 -15.83
C SER A 179 15.55 4.20 -15.63
N LEU A 180 15.28 3.75 -14.40
CA LEU A 180 14.63 2.45 -14.16
C LEU A 180 13.26 2.31 -14.85
N LEU A 181 12.54 3.41 -15.06
CA LEU A 181 11.18 3.39 -15.60
C LEU A 181 11.08 4.14 -16.93
N GLU A 182 10.27 3.61 -17.82
CA GLU A 182 9.91 4.23 -19.09
C GLU A 182 8.40 4.16 -19.33
N TYR A 183 7.86 5.26 -19.85
CA TYR A 183 6.47 5.35 -20.25
C TYR A 183 6.34 5.18 -21.76
N CYS A 184 5.44 4.28 -22.17
CA CYS A 184 5.15 3.99 -23.57
C CYS A 184 3.66 4.10 -23.86
N ASP A 185 3.30 4.59 -25.05
CA ASP A 185 1.92 4.46 -25.53
C ASP A 185 1.65 3.08 -26.18
N ASP A 186 0.40 2.86 -26.57
CA ASP A 186 -0.09 1.64 -27.22
C ASP A 186 0.58 1.35 -28.58
N LYS A 187 1.16 2.38 -29.20
CA LYS A 187 1.91 2.30 -30.47
C LYS A 187 3.40 2.04 -30.24
N GLY A 188 3.83 1.90 -28.99
CA GLY A 188 5.22 1.66 -28.62
C GLY A 188 6.10 2.91 -28.67
N LYS A 189 5.53 4.12 -28.80
CA LYS A 189 6.32 5.34 -28.69
C LYS A 189 6.72 5.55 -27.24
N GLN A 190 8.01 5.76 -27.05
CA GLN A 190 8.64 6.01 -25.77
C GLN A 190 8.59 7.50 -25.40
N TYR A 191 8.27 7.78 -24.14
CA TYR A 191 8.25 9.13 -23.55
C TYR A 191 9.34 9.30 -22.48
N GLY A 192 10.18 8.28 -22.25
CA GLY A 192 11.18 8.26 -21.20
C GLY A 192 10.55 8.17 -19.79
N ALA A 193 11.33 8.55 -18.78
CA ALA A 193 10.91 8.45 -17.38
C ALA A 193 9.84 9.47 -16.97
N ARG A 194 9.69 10.57 -17.72
CA ARG A 194 8.77 11.67 -17.40
C ARG A 194 8.01 12.11 -18.65
N PRO A 195 6.80 11.58 -18.90
CA PRO A 195 5.95 12.04 -19.98
C PRO A 195 5.68 13.55 -19.92
N PRO A 196 5.50 14.22 -21.07
CA PRO A 196 5.03 15.59 -21.10
C PRO A 196 3.61 15.67 -20.54
N TYR A 197 3.18 16.89 -20.19
CA TYR A 197 1.80 17.13 -19.81
C TYR A 197 0.84 16.71 -20.93
N MET A 198 -0.19 15.93 -20.58
CA MET A 198 -1.22 15.43 -21.48
C MET A 198 -2.55 15.28 -20.74
N ALA A 199 -3.63 14.99 -21.47
CA ALA A 199 -4.93 14.75 -20.85
C ALA A 199 -4.86 13.53 -19.91
N GLU A 200 -5.64 13.54 -18.83
CA GLU A 200 -5.65 12.45 -17.85
C GLU A 200 -5.96 11.09 -18.49
N SER A 201 -6.88 11.05 -19.46
CA SER A 201 -7.18 9.83 -20.21
C SER A 201 -5.97 9.27 -20.95
N ASP A 202 -5.18 10.15 -21.56
CA ASP A 202 -4.00 9.77 -22.34
C ASP A 202 -2.88 9.32 -21.40
N PHE A 203 -2.69 10.05 -20.29
CA PHE A 203 -1.70 9.69 -19.27
C PHE A 203 -2.02 8.35 -18.61
N GLN A 204 -3.30 8.11 -18.29
CA GLN A 204 -3.74 6.83 -17.74
C GLN A 204 -3.59 5.69 -18.75
N ALA A 205 -3.64 5.94 -20.05
CA ALA A 205 -3.40 4.93 -21.09
C ALA A 205 -1.92 4.59 -21.29
N LEU A 206 -0.98 5.46 -20.88
CA LEU A 206 0.45 5.15 -20.98
C LEU A 206 0.82 3.97 -20.09
N THR A 207 1.54 3.02 -20.66
CA THR A 207 2.12 1.90 -19.93
C THR A 207 3.44 2.31 -19.30
N CYS A 208 3.63 2.06 -18.00
CA CYS A 208 4.89 2.27 -17.31
C CYS A 208 5.62 0.93 -17.16
N LYS A 209 6.82 0.82 -17.72
CA LYS A 209 7.63 -0.40 -17.75
C LYS A 209 8.99 -0.20 -17.09
N TYR A 210 9.56 -1.29 -16.61
CA TYR A 210 10.98 -1.32 -16.26
C TYR A 210 11.83 -1.32 -17.53
N THR A 211 12.85 -0.47 -17.60
CA THR A 211 13.77 -0.40 -18.74
C THR A 211 14.78 -1.54 -18.75
N GLU A 212 15.14 -2.02 -17.56
CA GLU A 212 15.97 -3.19 -17.33
C GLU A 212 15.43 -4.00 -16.14
N GLU A 213 15.97 -5.21 -15.93
CA GLU A 213 15.61 -6.00 -14.76
C GLU A 213 16.07 -5.27 -13.49
N PRO A 214 15.18 -5.03 -12.50
CA PRO A 214 15.54 -4.29 -11.30
C PRO A 214 16.70 -4.94 -10.57
N LYS A 215 17.65 -4.12 -10.13
CA LYS A 215 18.70 -4.55 -9.20
C LYS A 215 18.14 -4.61 -7.79
N PHE A 216 18.72 -5.46 -6.95
CA PHE A 216 18.25 -5.67 -5.59
C PHE A 216 19.36 -5.52 -4.57
N LEU A 217 19.03 -4.86 -3.46
CA LEU A 217 19.77 -4.89 -2.21
C LEU A 217 19.30 -6.10 -1.40
N GLU A 218 20.24 -6.91 -0.94
CA GLU A 218 19.92 -8.11 -0.18
C GLU A 218 20.11 -7.87 1.33
N HIS A 219 19.13 -8.30 2.11
CA HIS A 219 19.20 -8.40 3.55
C HIS A 219 19.78 -9.77 3.94
N THR A 220 20.41 -9.87 5.11
CA THR A 220 20.99 -11.12 5.64
C THR A 220 19.97 -12.26 5.79
N SER A 221 18.68 -11.95 5.94
CA SER A 221 17.57 -12.91 5.98
C SER A 221 17.12 -13.43 4.61
N GLY A 222 17.70 -12.93 3.51
CA GLY A 222 17.31 -13.25 2.13
C GLY A 222 16.21 -12.35 1.53
N LEU A 223 15.72 -11.34 2.28
CA LEU A 223 14.82 -10.33 1.71
C LEU A 223 15.56 -9.51 0.66
N LYS A 224 14.87 -9.23 -0.45
CA LYS A 224 15.42 -8.44 -1.57
C LYS A 224 14.62 -7.16 -1.75
N PHE A 225 15.30 -6.02 -1.74
CA PHE A 225 14.73 -4.67 -1.90
C PHE A 225 15.18 -4.07 -3.22
N VAL A 226 14.29 -3.39 -3.96
CA VAL A 226 14.68 -2.80 -5.24
C VAL A 226 15.67 -1.67 -5.01
N ASP A 227 16.83 -1.71 -5.65
CA ASP A 227 17.86 -0.67 -5.55
C ASP A 227 17.52 0.53 -6.45
N SER A 228 16.42 1.23 -6.15
CA SER A 228 16.04 2.44 -6.89
C SER A 228 15.17 3.40 -6.08
N ASP A 229 15.25 4.68 -6.42
CA ASP A 229 14.32 5.72 -5.96
C ASP A 229 13.07 5.86 -6.85
N ARG A 230 13.03 5.12 -7.96
CA ARG A 230 11.85 4.98 -8.82
C ARG A 230 10.93 3.85 -8.38
N PHE A 231 11.34 3.07 -7.38
CA PHE A 231 10.51 2.06 -6.73
C PHE A 231 10.31 2.43 -5.26
N CYS A 232 9.06 2.43 -4.82
CA CYS A 232 8.68 2.68 -3.44
C CYS A 232 7.89 1.49 -2.89
N GLU A 233 7.71 1.45 -1.59
CA GLU A 233 6.89 0.46 -0.91
C GLU A 233 5.85 1.15 -0.02
N TRP A 234 4.61 0.66 -0.07
CA TRP A 234 3.54 1.06 0.84
C TRP A 234 3.80 0.53 2.25
N LEU A 235 3.60 1.40 3.23
CA LEU A 235 3.69 1.06 4.65
C LEU A 235 2.31 1.11 5.32
N ASN A 236 2.25 0.62 6.55
CA ASN A 236 1.00 0.43 7.28
C ASN A 236 0.33 1.76 7.68
N GLU A 237 1.09 2.83 7.85
CA GLU A 237 0.62 4.12 8.31
C GLU A 237 -0.19 4.86 7.24
N ASN A 238 -1.48 5.08 7.52
CA ASN A 238 -2.40 5.90 6.74
C ASN A 238 -3.22 6.80 7.69
N PRO A 239 -2.58 7.82 8.31
CA PRO A 239 -3.17 8.54 9.43
C PRO A 239 -4.42 9.35 9.05
N TYR A 240 -4.55 9.73 7.77
CA TYR A 240 -5.69 10.48 7.26
C TYR A 240 -6.58 9.66 6.31
N GLY A 241 -6.32 8.36 6.15
CA GLY A 241 -7.10 7.42 5.36
C GLY A 241 -7.01 7.57 3.84
N MET A 242 -6.77 8.78 3.36
CA MET A 242 -6.59 9.09 1.93
C MET A 242 -5.13 9.27 1.53
N GLU A 243 -4.21 9.34 2.49
CA GLU A 243 -2.79 9.52 2.26
C GLU A 243 -1.99 8.62 3.21
N ALA A 244 -1.18 7.75 2.63
CA ALA A 244 -0.41 6.75 3.34
C ALA A 244 1.10 6.98 3.17
N ILE A 245 1.90 6.39 4.05
CA ILE A 245 3.34 6.41 3.89
C ILE A 245 3.76 5.50 2.73
N ALA A 246 4.44 6.09 1.75
CA ALA A 246 5.20 5.38 0.74
C ALA A 246 6.68 5.78 0.84
N ILE A 247 7.57 4.79 0.93
CA ILE A 247 9.00 5.01 1.13
C ILE A 247 9.80 4.50 -0.09
N ARG A 248 10.79 5.27 -0.54
CA ARG A 248 11.71 4.86 -1.61
C ARG A 248 12.61 3.75 -1.10
N SER A 249 12.71 2.66 -1.87
CA SER A 249 13.38 1.45 -1.44
C SER A 249 14.89 1.64 -1.26
N ARG A 250 15.52 2.50 -2.08
CA ARG A 250 16.94 2.84 -1.98
C ARG A 250 17.24 3.92 -0.94
N SER A 251 16.77 5.16 -1.16
CA SER A 251 17.17 6.32 -0.33
C SER A 251 16.47 6.42 1.03
N LEU A 252 15.42 5.62 1.27
CA LEU A 252 14.59 5.68 2.48
C LEU A 252 13.88 7.04 2.70
N LEU A 253 13.86 7.89 1.66
CA LEU A 253 13.06 9.11 1.62
C LEU A 253 11.61 8.76 1.28
N SER A 254 10.69 9.71 1.46
CA SER A 254 9.31 9.56 1.00
C SER A 254 9.27 9.31 -0.52
N ALA A 255 8.15 8.82 -1.03
CA ALA A 255 7.93 8.70 -2.48
C ALA A 255 8.22 10.02 -3.23
N ARG A 256 7.96 11.18 -2.61
CA ARG A 256 8.26 12.50 -3.19
C ARG A 256 9.69 13.00 -2.96
N GLY A 257 10.48 12.29 -2.14
CA GLY A 257 11.91 12.57 -1.90
C GLY A 257 12.17 13.45 -0.68
N SER A 258 11.23 13.53 0.26
CA SER A 258 11.41 14.21 1.55
C SER A 258 12.06 13.30 2.58
N ALA A 259 12.95 13.85 3.41
CA ALA A 259 13.51 13.13 4.56
C ALA A 259 12.50 12.95 5.70
N ASN A 260 11.46 13.78 5.75
CA ASN A 260 10.42 13.72 6.78
C ASN A 260 9.25 12.84 6.29
N VAL A 261 9.51 11.53 6.20
CA VAL A 261 8.61 10.53 5.60
C VAL A 261 7.25 10.49 6.29
N GLU A 262 7.23 10.66 7.60
CA GLU A 262 6.04 10.67 8.46
C GLU A 262 5.07 11.81 8.14
N ARG A 263 5.57 12.92 7.55
CA ARG A 263 4.78 14.10 7.19
C ARG A 263 4.50 14.21 5.70
N ASP A 264 5.33 13.60 4.87
CA ASP A 264 5.21 13.67 3.41
C ASP A 264 4.50 12.43 2.86
N LEU A 265 3.21 12.35 3.20
CA LEU A 265 2.34 11.25 2.82
C LEU A 265 2.04 11.26 1.30
N PHE A 266 1.70 10.08 0.79
CA PHE A 266 1.42 9.87 -0.63
C PHE A 266 -0.06 9.49 -0.83
N PRO A 267 -0.73 9.96 -1.91
CA PRO A 267 -2.13 9.64 -2.14
C PRO A 267 -2.37 8.13 -2.21
N ALA A 268 -3.22 7.61 -1.32
CA ALA A 268 -3.45 6.18 -1.13
C ALA A 268 -4.09 5.49 -2.35
N TRP A 269 -4.68 6.28 -3.25
CA TRP A 269 -5.32 5.86 -4.51
C TRP A 269 -4.40 5.89 -5.73
N SER A 270 -3.14 6.32 -5.59
CA SER A 270 -2.16 6.28 -6.68
C SER A 270 -1.26 5.05 -6.59
N THR A 271 -0.75 4.59 -7.72
CA THR A 271 0.29 3.56 -7.83
C THR A 271 1.71 4.17 -7.88
N GLY A 272 1.82 5.49 -7.72
CA GLY A 272 3.04 6.27 -7.96
C GLY A 272 3.14 6.88 -9.36
N LYS A 273 2.19 6.56 -10.25
CA LYS A 273 2.26 6.89 -11.68
C LYS A 273 2.50 8.38 -11.94
N TYR A 274 1.76 9.27 -11.28
CA TYR A 274 1.90 10.72 -11.45
C TYR A 274 3.24 11.28 -10.95
N HIS A 275 3.94 10.54 -10.09
CA HIS A 275 5.25 10.89 -9.55
C HIS A 275 6.39 10.07 -10.21
N TYR A 276 6.10 9.39 -11.33
CA TYR A 276 7.10 8.67 -12.10
C TYR A 276 7.84 7.60 -11.26
N CYS A 277 7.08 6.90 -10.43
CA CYS A 277 7.54 5.75 -9.66
C CYS A 277 6.51 4.62 -9.69
N LYS A 278 6.95 3.42 -9.30
CA LYS A 278 6.08 2.29 -8.98
C LYS A 278 6.07 2.11 -7.47
N ILE A 279 4.90 1.89 -6.88
CA ILE A 279 4.76 1.62 -5.45
C ILE A 279 4.25 0.20 -5.24
N GLY A 280 5.11 -0.69 -4.76
CA GLY A 280 4.76 -2.06 -4.40
C GLY A 280 4.50 -2.20 -2.90
N PHE A 281 4.48 -3.44 -2.41
CA PHE A 281 4.31 -3.72 -0.99
C PHE A 281 4.80 -5.12 -0.62
N ARG A 282 4.92 -5.34 0.69
CA ARG A 282 5.18 -6.64 1.31
C ARG A 282 4.13 -6.96 2.34
N VAL A 283 3.96 -8.24 2.56
CA VAL A 283 3.10 -8.77 3.60
C VAL A 283 3.95 -9.16 4.80
N CYS A 284 3.52 -8.80 5.99
CA CYS A 284 4.16 -9.26 7.21
C CYS A 284 3.15 -9.65 8.30
N TYR A 285 3.61 -10.44 9.26
CA TYR A 285 2.88 -10.75 10.48
C TYR A 285 3.84 -11.05 11.64
N GLU A 286 3.30 -10.95 12.85
CA GLU A 286 3.96 -11.32 14.10
C GLU A 286 3.34 -12.64 14.58
N LEU A 287 4.16 -13.58 15.04
CA LEU A 287 3.67 -14.72 15.83
C LEU A 287 3.75 -14.32 17.29
N ALA A 288 2.64 -14.49 18.01
CA ALA A 288 2.56 -14.23 19.45
C ALA A 288 3.38 -15.24 20.25
#